data_AF-A0AAE0X2Z8-F1
#
_entry.id   AF-A0AAE0X2Z8-F1
#
_cell.length_a   1.000
_cell.length_b   1.000
_cell.length_c   1.000
_cell.angle_alpha   90.00
_cell.angle_beta   90.00
_cell.angle_gamma   90.00
#
_symmetry.space_group_name_H-M   'P 1'
#
loop_
_entity.id
_entity.type
_entity.pdbx_description
1 polymer ?
#
loop_
_entity_poly.entity_id
_entity_poly.type
_entity_poly.pdbx_seq_one_letter_code
_entity_poly.pdbx_strand_id
1 'polypeptide(L)'
;VTNLRPKDDENNPFWYTFKVQCTSCRETHPKPVSVSRFETNEMSGSRGEANFVWKCKNCKRESTASIQAAPIPYQQTEPAKPQNIIEFDCRGLEFTEFHSEGEWLADGLETTSKFTGIELVDGDWYDYDEKSSEEVSIKDVKWTINRS
;
A
#
# COMPACT_ATOMS: atom_id res chain seq x y z
N VAL A 1 -9.95 10.95 12.68
CA VAL A 1 -10.11 9.47 12.74
C VAL A 1 -8.79 8.80 13.16
N THR A 2 -8.82 7.53 13.52
CA THR A 2 -7.63 6.69 13.80
C THR A 2 -7.73 5.34 13.07
N ASN A 3 -6.75 4.45 13.27
CA ASN A 3 -6.75 3.09 12.73
C ASN A 3 -6.91 3.03 11.19
N LEU A 4 -6.31 3.99 10.49
CA LEU A 4 -6.40 4.11 9.03
C LEU A 4 -5.65 2.93 8.39
N ARG A 5 -6.34 2.17 7.54
CA ARG A 5 -5.79 0.98 6.88
C ARG A 5 -6.50 0.69 5.57
N PRO A 6 -5.83 0.07 4.58
CA PRO A 6 -6.52 -0.40 3.39
C PRO A 6 -7.50 -1.53 3.77
N LYS A 7 -8.60 -1.65 3.04
CA LYS A 7 -9.45 -2.84 3.09
C LYS A 7 -8.78 -3.95 2.31
N ASP A 8 -8.06 -4.82 3.03
CA ASP A 8 -7.21 -5.88 2.47
C ASP A 8 -7.56 -7.25 3.07
N ASP A 9 -8.62 -7.86 2.53
CA ASP A 9 -9.09 -9.20 2.91
C ASP A 9 -9.25 -10.12 1.69
N GLU A 10 -9.42 -11.43 1.89
CA GLU A 10 -9.49 -12.39 0.78
C GLU A 10 -10.64 -12.13 -0.20
N ASN A 11 -11.75 -11.53 0.27
CA ASN A 11 -12.89 -11.19 -0.58
C ASN A 11 -12.72 -9.84 -1.27
N ASN A 12 -11.95 -8.94 -0.67
CA ASN A 12 -11.67 -7.59 -1.13
C ASN A 12 -10.16 -7.32 -1.00
N PRO A 13 -9.33 -7.91 -1.88
CA PRO A 13 -7.89 -7.75 -1.81
C PRO A 13 -7.51 -6.31 -2.16
N PHE A 14 -6.62 -5.71 -1.37
CA PHE A 14 -6.10 -4.38 -1.72
C PHE A 14 -4.95 -4.51 -2.72
N TRP A 15 -5.01 -3.72 -3.77
CA TRP A 15 -4.00 -3.71 -4.85
C TRP A 15 -2.99 -2.59 -4.62
N TYR A 16 -1.89 -2.91 -3.95
CA TYR A 16 -0.82 -1.95 -3.68
C TYR A 16 -0.11 -1.59 -4.98
N THR A 17 -0.33 -0.37 -5.46
CA THR A 17 0.09 0.06 -6.80
C THR A 17 1.31 0.98 -6.74
N PHE A 18 2.35 0.68 -7.52
CA PHE A 18 3.62 1.40 -7.48
C PHE A 18 4.23 1.67 -8.85
N LYS A 19 5.03 2.74 -8.95
CA LYS A 19 6.08 2.82 -9.97
C LYS A 19 7.27 1.97 -9.57
N VAL A 20 7.74 1.14 -10.50
CA VAL A 20 8.83 0.17 -10.26
C VAL A 20 10.03 0.50 -11.13
N GLN A 21 11.23 0.42 -10.54
CA GLN A 21 12.49 0.49 -11.25
C GLN A 21 13.28 -0.81 -11.10
N CYS A 22 13.87 -1.29 -12.20
CA CYS A 22 14.81 -2.41 -12.17
C CYS A 22 16.13 -1.97 -11.54
N THR A 23 16.60 -2.64 -10.49
CA THR A 23 17.85 -2.28 -9.82
C THR A 23 19.09 -2.64 -10.64
N SER A 24 18.93 -3.53 -11.62
CA SER A 24 20.04 -4.01 -12.47
C SER A 24 20.40 -3.08 -13.63
N CYS A 25 19.41 -2.48 -14.28
CA CYS A 25 19.62 -1.64 -15.47
C CYS A 25 18.96 -0.26 -15.39
N ARG A 26 18.32 0.06 -14.27
CA ARG A 26 17.64 1.33 -14.00
C ARG A 26 16.43 1.64 -14.91
N GLU A 27 16.01 0.67 -15.72
CA GLU A 27 14.77 0.77 -16.49
C GLU A 27 13.56 0.85 -15.54
N THR A 28 12.71 1.86 -15.76
CA THR A 28 11.45 2.01 -15.04
C THR A 28 10.34 1.32 -15.82
N HIS A 29 9.47 0.57 -15.15
CA HIS A 29 8.33 -0.06 -15.82
C HIS A 29 7.41 1.02 -16.41
N PRO A 30 6.96 0.89 -17.68
CA PRO A 30 6.23 1.96 -18.38
C PRO A 30 4.81 2.21 -17.82
N LYS A 31 4.32 1.32 -16.96
CA LYS A 31 3.03 1.43 -16.28
C LYS A 31 3.23 1.19 -14.78
N PRO A 32 2.40 1.76 -13.90
CA PRO A 32 2.32 1.30 -12.52
C PRO A 32 2.04 -0.21 -12.46
N VAL A 33 2.58 -0.87 -11.44
CA VAL A 33 2.33 -2.29 -11.18
C VAL A 33 1.55 -2.41 -9.90
N SER A 34 0.63 -3.36 -9.84
CA SER A 34 -0.17 -3.63 -8.65
C SER A 34 0.22 -4.98 -8.07
N VAL A 35 0.38 -5.03 -6.75
CA VAL A 35 0.74 -6.23 -6.00
C VAL A 35 -0.36 -6.49 -4.98
N SER A 36 -0.85 -7.72 -4.91
CA SER A 36 -1.83 -8.16 -3.92
C SER A 36 -1.19 -9.20 -2.99
N ARG A 37 -1.55 -9.17 -1.70
CA ARG A 37 -1.05 -10.15 -0.72
C ARG A 37 -1.54 -11.57 -0.98
N PHE A 38 -2.62 -11.68 -1.76
CA PHE A 38 -3.29 -12.94 -2.09
C PHE A 38 -2.96 -13.45 -3.51
N GLU A 39 -2.13 -12.72 -4.26
CA GLU A 39 -1.59 -13.18 -5.54
C GLU A 39 -0.40 -14.11 -5.30
N THR A 40 -0.31 -15.20 -6.05
CA THR A 40 0.79 -16.15 -5.97
C THR A 40 1.26 -16.50 -7.37
N ASN A 41 2.51 -16.16 -7.67
CA ASN A 41 3.12 -16.33 -8.98
C ASN A 41 4.41 -17.16 -8.87
N GLU A 42 4.55 -18.17 -9.73
CA GLU A 42 5.74 -19.02 -9.79
C GLU A 42 6.96 -18.25 -10.30
N MET A 43 8.12 -18.49 -9.67
CA MET A 43 9.40 -17.93 -10.10
C MET A 43 10.11 -18.83 -11.11
N SER A 44 10.76 -18.25 -12.12
CA SER A 44 11.43 -19.04 -13.15
C SER A 44 12.66 -19.76 -12.59
N GLY A 45 12.75 -21.07 -12.80
CA GLY A 45 13.93 -21.87 -12.41
C GLY A 45 14.10 -22.06 -10.90
N SER A 46 13.05 -21.80 -10.12
CA SER A 46 12.98 -21.96 -8.67
C SER A 46 11.70 -22.72 -8.31
N ARG A 47 11.61 -23.24 -7.08
CA ARG A 47 10.34 -23.71 -6.48
C ARG A 47 9.65 -22.65 -5.61
N GLY A 48 10.19 -21.42 -5.62
CA GLY A 48 9.65 -20.30 -4.87
C GLY A 48 8.51 -19.60 -5.60
N GLU A 49 7.66 -18.95 -4.82
CA GLU A 49 6.55 -18.13 -5.29
C GLU A 49 6.70 -16.71 -4.75
N ALA A 50 6.11 -15.74 -5.45
CA ALA A 50 6.06 -14.34 -5.03
C ALA A 50 4.71 -13.72 -5.37
N ASN A 51 4.36 -12.62 -4.70
CA ASN A 51 3.14 -11.88 -5.05
C ASN A 51 3.25 -11.17 -6.41
N PHE A 52 4.46 -10.85 -6.84
CA PHE A 52 4.75 -10.25 -8.13
C PHE A 52 6.04 -10.79 -8.72
N VAL A 53 6.02 -11.19 -9.99
CA VAL A 53 7.18 -11.62 -10.77
C VAL A 53 7.25 -10.79 -12.05
N TRP A 54 8.39 -10.15 -12.30
CA TRP A 54 8.61 -9.31 -13.46
C TRP A 54 9.94 -9.59 -14.12
N LYS A 55 9.91 -9.84 -15.43
CA LYS A 55 11.10 -9.90 -16.27
C LYS A 55 11.33 -8.55 -16.95
N CYS A 56 12.42 -7.87 -16.58
CA CYS A 56 12.76 -6.57 -17.15
C CYS A 56 12.91 -6.67 -18.67
N LYS A 57 12.17 -5.84 -19.43
CA LYS A 57 12.19 -5.89 -20.90
C LYS A 57 13.55 -5.50 -21.49
N ASN A 58 14.33 -4.68 -20.77
CA ASN A 58 15.64 -4.23 -21.20
C ASN A 58 16.72 -5.30 -20.93
N CYS A 59 17.06 -5.56 -19.67
CA CYS A 59 18.16 -6.47 -19.31
C CYS A 59 17.78 -7.95 -19.18
N LYS A 60 16.50 -8.29 -19.35
CA LYS A 60 15.94 -9.65 -19.26
C LYS A 60 16.08 -10.35 -17.90
N ARG A 61 16.59 -9.67 -16.87
CA ARG A 61 16.63 -10.20 -15.50
C ARG A 61 15.23 -10.27 -14.91
N GLU A 62 14.99 -11.34 -14.17
CA GLU A 62 13.78 -11.51 -13.37
C GLU A 62 13.92 -10.77 -12.05
N SER A 63 12.80 -10.28 -11.54
CA SER A 63 12.69 -9.53 -10.31
C SER A 63 11.38 -9.89 -9.63
N THR A 64 11.35 -9.87 -8.31
CA THR A 64 10.19 -10.28 -7.53
C THR A 64 9.89 -9.29 -6.42
N ALA A 65 8.62 -9.25 -6.00
CA ALA A 65 8.19 -8.58 -4.79
C ALA A 65 7.17 -9.45 -4.03
N SER A 66 7.36 -9.57 -2.72
CA SER A 66 6.46 -10.32 -1.84
C SER A 66 6.11 -9.53 -0.58
N ILE A 67 4.82 -9.37 -0.31
CA ILE A 67 4.29 -8.73 0.89
C ILE A 67 4.54 -9.65 2.09
N GLN A 68 5.18 -9.13 3.13
CA GLN A 68 5.62 -9.94 4.26
C GLN A 68 4.50 -10.24 5.26
N ALA A 69 3.58 -9.31 5.45
CA ALA A 69 2.48 -9.42 6.41
C ALA A 69 1.27 -8.59 5.99
N ALA A 70 0.15 -8.78 6.69
CA ALA A 70 -0.99 -7.89 6.56
C ALA A 70 -0.62 -6.44 6.92
N PRO A 71 -1.31 -5.43 6.35
CA PRO A 71 -1.04 -4.03 6.63
C PRO A 71 -1.26 -3.70 8.11
N ILE A 72 -0.34 -2.92 8.66
CA ILE A 72 -0.41 -2.40 10.02
C ILE A 72 -1.20 -1.08 9.95
N PRO A 73 -2.29 -0.92 10.73
CA PRO A 73 -3.06 0.30 10.71
C PRO A 73 -2.28 1.50 11.24
N TYR A 74 -2.39 2.63 10.55
CA TYR A 74 -1.85 3.90 10.98
C TYR A 74 -2.66 4.47 12.15
N GLN A 75 -2.01 4.64 13.30
CA GLN A 75 -2.65 5.22 14.48
C GLN A 75 -2.52 6.74 14.47
N GLN A 76 -3.61 7.43 14.84
CA GLN A 76 -3.55 8.88 15.00
C GLN A 76 -2.58 9.25 16.12
N THR A 77 -1.74 10.26 15.85
CA THR A 77 -0.81 10.84 16.81
C THR A 77 -0.79 12.35 16.60
N GLU A 78 -0.62 13.10 17.69
CA GLU A 78 -0.45 14.56 17.66
C GLU A 78 0.91 14.91 18.30
N PRO A 79 1.89 15.44 17.55
CA PRO A 79 1.86 15.65 16.10
C PRO A 79 1.92 14.34 15.31
N ALA A 80 1.50 14.38 14.04
CA ALA A 80 1.56 13.23 13.15
C ALA A 80 3.00 12.71 12.99
N LYS A 81 3.16 11.39 13.09
CA LYS A 81 4.45 10.70 12.96
C LYS A 81 4.42 9.68 11.82
N PRO A 82 5.48 9.60 10.99
CA PRO A 82 5.62 8.52 10.02
C PRO A 82 5.56 7.15 10.71
N GLN A 83 4.75 6.23 10.16
CA GLN A 83 4.61 4.87 10.65
C GLN A 83 4.75 3.90 9.48
N ASN A 84 5.41 2.77 9.72
CA ASN A 84 5.49 1.71 8.73
C ASN A 84 4.16 0.95 8.68
N ILE A 85 3.49 0.96 7.53
CA ILE A 85 2.17 0.34 7.39
C ILE A 85 2.21 -0.97 6.58
N ILE A 86 3.24 -1.21 5.78
CA ILE A 86 3.35 -2.41 4.93
C ILE A 86 4.82 -2.65 4.56
N GLU A 87 5.21 -3.92 4.44
CA GLU A 87 6.58 -4.32 4.11
C GLU A 87 6.61 -5.30 2.94
N PHE A 88 7.58 -5.10 2.03
CA PHE A 88 7.81 -5.92 0.84
C PHE A 88 9.25 -6.46 0.83
N ASP A 89 9.41 -7.76 0.62
CA ASP A 89 10.70 -8.35 0.19
C ASP A 89 10.84 -8.18 -1.32
N CYS A 90 11.76 -7.33 -1.73
CA CYS A 90 12.00 -6.97 -3.13
C CYS A 90 13.35 -7.52 -3.61
N ARG A 91 13.36 -8.23 -4.74
CA ARG A 91 14.57 -8.76 -5.38
C ARG A 91 14.66 -8.28 -6.81
N GLY A 92 15.74 -7.57 -7.16
CA GLY A 92 15.99 -7.09 -8.54
C GLY A 92 15.17 -5.88 -8.99
N LEU A 93 14.25 -5.41 -8.15
CA LEU A 93 13.44 -4.20 -8.35
C LEU A 93 13.39 -3.33 -7.09
N GLU A 94 12.99 -2.08 -7.27
CA GLU A 94 12.69 -1.13 -6.20
C GLU A 94 11.42 -0.35 -6.53
N PHE A 95 10.60 -0.07 -5.51
CA PHE A 95 9.48 0.84 -5.62
C PHE A 95 9.93 2.29 -5.49
N THR A 96 9.34 3.17 -6.29
CA THR A 96 9.76 4.57 -6.40
C THR A 96 8.63 5.56 -6.12
N GLU A 97 7.38 5.14 -6.27
CA GLU A 97 6.20 5.93 -6.01
C GLU A 97 5.05 4.99 -5.65
N PHE A 98 4.26 5.33 -4.63
CA PHE A 98 3.08 4.58 -4.23
C PHE A 98 1.83 5.34 -4.63
N HIS A 99 0.88 4.63 -5.22
CA HIS A 99 -0.43 5.10 -5.58
C HIS A 99 -1.43 4.47 -4.60
N SER A 100 -2.04 5.31 -3.75
CA SER A 100 -2.93 4.88 -2.66
C SER A 100 -4.38 4.67 -3.11
N GLU A 101 -4.63 4.53 -4.40
CA GLU A 101 -5.98 4.28 -4.92
C GLU A 101 -6.53 2.96 -4.37
N GLY A 102 -7.83 2.95 -4.07
CA GLY A 102 -8.53 1.82 -3.46
C GLY A 102 -9.32 2.23 -2.22
N GLU A 103 -10.02 1.26 -1.63
CA GLU A 103 -10.85 1.48 -0.46
C GLU A 103 -10.03 1.42 0.83
N TRP A 104 -10.12 2.49 1.62
CA TRP A 104 -9.55 2.58 2.96
C TRP A 104 -10.64 2.52 4.03
N LEU A 105 -10.22 2.16 5.24
CA LEU A 105 -11.03 2.06 6.44
C LEU A 105 -10.41 2.91 7.53
N ALA A 106 -11.23 3.53 8.36
CA ALA A 106 -10.79 4.22 9.57
C ALA A 106 -11.85 4.11 10.67
N ASP A 107 -11.44 4.42 11.90
CA ASP A 107 -12.30 4.40 13.07
C ASP A 107 -12.44 5.82 13.65
N GLY A 108 -13.58 6.10 14.29
CA GLY A 108 -13.74 7.29 15.12
C GLY A 108 -12.65 7.38 16.18
N LEU A 109 -12.16 8.58 16.47
CA LEU A 109 -11.06 8.75 17.43
C LEU A 109 -11.54 8.48 18.86
N GLU A 110 -12.72 8.97 19.20
CA GLU A 110 -13.31 8.88 20.54
C GLU A 110 -14.61 8.06 20.58
N THR A 111 -15.08 7.61 19.41
CA THR A 111 -16.35 6.92 19.25
C THR A 111 -16.13 5.50 18.72
N THR A 112 -17.20 4.71 18.69
CA THR A 112 -17.22 3.39 18.03
C THR A 112 -17.62 3.48 16.55
N SER A 113 -17.61 4.68 15.95
CA SER A 113 -17.93 4.87 14.54
C SER A 113 -16.90 4.21 13.64
N LYS A 114 -17.37 3.66 12.52
CA LYS A 114 -16.57 2.96 11.51
C LYS A 114 -16.78 3.67 10.18
N PHE A 115 -15.68 4.06 9.55
CA PHE A 115 -15.67 4.72 8.25
C PHE A 115 -15.14 3.72 7.22
N THR A 116 -15.88 3.56 6.13
CA THR A 116 -15.63 2.62 5.04
C THR A 116 -15.76 3.34 3.71
N GLY A 117 -15.23 2.79 2.61
CA GLY A 117 -15.31 3.51 1.33
C GLY A 117 -14.45 4.79 1.29
N ILE A 118 -13.42 4.89 2.14
CA ILE A 118 -12.55 6.07 2.17
C ILE A 118 -11.65 6.03 0.93
N GLU A 119 -11.73 7.08 0.12
CA GLU A 119 -10.85 7.31 -1.02
C GLU A 119 -9.96 8.52 -0.72
N LEU A 120 -8.64 8.31 -0.68
CA LEU A 120 -7.66 9.35 -0.35
C LEU A 120 -7.28 10.16 -1.60
N VAL A 121 -8.28 10.78 -2.24
CA VAL A 121 -8.08 11.62 -3.41
C VAL A 121 -7.24 12.84 -3.02
N ASP A 122 -6.12 13.04 -3.71
CA ASP A 122 -5.14 14.09 -3.42
C ASP A 122 -4.64 14.12 -1.95
N GLY A 123 -4.75 12.99 -1.24
CA GLY A 123 -4.30 12.83 0.13
C GLY A 123 -5.27 13.34 1.20
N ASP A 124 -6.50 13.68 0.82
CA ASP A 124 -7.51 14.28 1.70
C ASP A 124 -8.80 13.46 1.71
N TRP A 125 -9.50 13.46 2.85
CA TRP A 125 -10.83 12.90 3.04
C TRP A 125 -11.54 13.57 4.21
N TYR A 126 -12.85 13.76 4.08
CA TYR A 126 -13.70 14.48 5.04
C TYR A 126 -15.02 13.74 5.21
N ASP A 127 -15.51 13.67 6.43
CA ASP A 127 -16.81 13.10 6.78
C ASP A 127 -17.28 13.66 8.13
N TYR A 128 -18.39 13.16 8.65
CA TYR A 128 -18.98 13.58 9.90
C TYR A 128 -19.24 12.38 10.82
N ASP A 129 -18.78 12.45 12.06
CA ASP A 129 -19.07 11.44 13.07
C ASP A 129 -20.36 11.81 13.81
N GLU A 130 -21.47 11.21 13.40
CA GLU A 130 -22.79 11.43 14.01
C GLU A 130 -22.81 11.16 15.52
N LYS A 131 -21.94 10.27 16.04
CA LYS A 131 -21.92 9.93 17.47
C LYS A 131 -21.29 11.02 18.33
N SER A 132 -20.28 11.71 17.83
CA SER A 132 -19.69 12.87 18.52
C SER A 132 -20.32 14.19 18.07
N SER A 133 -21.07 14.19 16.96
CA SER A 133 -21.55 15.40 16.31
C SER A 133 -20.41 16.34 15.89
N GLU A 134 -19.33 15.77 15.35
CA GLU A 134 -18.13 16.49 14.94
C GLU A 134 -17.68 16.09 13.53
N GLU A 135 -17.04 17.04 12.83
CA GLU A 135 -16.35 16.75 11.57
C GLU A 135 -15.11 15.89 11.83
N VAL A 136 -14.90 14.89 10.99
CA VAL A 136 -13.69 14.08 11.00
C VAL A 136 -13.01 14.15 9.64
N SER A 137 -11.68 14.09 9.64
CA SER A 137 -10.92 14.16 8.41
C SER A 137 -9.61 13.39 8.47
N ILE A 138 -9.06 13.14 7.29
CA ILE A 138 -7.69 12.76 7.00
C ILE A 138 -7.18 13.81 6.02
N LYS A 139 -6.02 14.42 6.28
CA LYS A 139 -5.50 15.50 5.45
C LYS A 139 -4.01 15.34 5.20
N ASP A 140 -3.55 15.91 4.09
CA ASP A 140 -2.14 16.04 3.74
C ASP A 140 -1.37 14.71 3.82
N VAL A 141 -1.99 13.61 3.39
CA VAL A 141 -1.37 12.27 3.44
C VAL A 141 -0.07 12.26 2.63
N LYS A 142 1.00 11.78 3.25
CA LYS A 142 2.32 11.64 2.62
C LYS A 142 2.79 10.20 2.71
N TRP A 143 3.18 9.68 1.55
CA TRP A 143 3.75 8.34 1.42
C TRP A 143 5.27 8.43 1.33
N THR A 144 5.96 7.57 2.07
CA THR A 144 7.42 7.45 2.02
C THR A 144 7.78 5.98 1.83
N ILE A 145 8.64 5.70 0.84
CA ILE A 145 9.19 4.36 0.61
C ILE A 145 10.60 4.35 1.17
N ASN A 146 10.80 3.58 2.24
CA ASN A 146 12.11 3.40 2.86
C ASN A 146 12.72 2.08 2.44
N ARG A 147 14.04 2.06 2.30
CA ARG A 147 14.82 0.83 2.10
C ARG A 147 15.45 0.46 3.44
N SER A 148 15.19 -0.75 3.91
CA SER A 148 15.86 -1.34 5.06
C SER A 148 17.18 -2.00 4.69
#